data_AF-A0A6P3I1C8-F1
#
_entry.id   AF-A0A6P3I1C8-F1
#
_cell.length_a   1.000
_cell.length_b   1.000
_cell.length_c   1.000
_cell.angle_alpha   90.00
_cell.angle_beta   90.00
_cell.angle_gamma   90.00
#
_symmetry.space_group_name_H-M   'P 1'
#
loop_
_entity.id
_entity.type
_entity.pdbx_description
1 polymer ?
#
loop_
_entity_poly.entity_id
_entity_poly.type
_entity_poly.pdbx_seq_one_letter_code
_entity_poly.pdbx_strand_id
1 'polypeptide(L)'
;MDALSEANGTFALTLLKKLGEGNSKNVLIAPLSISSALAMVLLGARGNTAAQMCQTLSLNKSSGGGEDVHQGFQNLLCEVNRTDTRYLLRTANRLFGEKTYNFLSSFKDSCRIFYQAEMEELDFLSATEESRKHINTWVAEKTEGKIRDLLSANSVYPMTCLVLVNAIYFKGNWDKQFYKVHTKERPFQVSK
;
A
#
# COMPACT_ATOMS: atom_id res chain seq x y z
N MET A 1 -1.12 21.57 -7.89
CA MET A 1 -0.73 20.27 -7.29
C MET A 1 -1.95 19.81 -6.52
N ASP A 2 -2.45 18.61 -6.82
CA ASP A 2 -3.67 18.10 -6.17
C ASP A 2 -3.44 17.95 -4.67
N ALA A 3 -4.43 18.33 -3.86
CA ALA A 3 -4.30 18.37 -2.40
C ALA A 3 -3.92 17.00 -1.80
N LEU A 4 -4.38 15.90 -2.43
CA LEU A 4 -4.00 14.54 -2.05
C LEU A 4 -2.50 14.25 -2.28
N SER A 5 -1.91 14.77 -3.35
CA SER A 5 -0.48 14.61 -3.63
C SER A 5 0.37 15.33 -2.59
N GLU A 6 -0.05 16.53 -2.15
CA GLU A 6 0.64 17.28 -1.10
C GLU A 6 0.54 16.57 0.26
N ALA A 7 -0.65 16.04 0.60
CA ALA A 7 -0.86 15.24 1.80
C ALA A 7 0.03 13.98 1.79
N ASN A 8 0.05 13.23 0.68
CA ASN A 8 0.90 12.06 0.53
C ASN A 8 2.40 12.40 0.59
N GLY A 9 2.82 13.55 0.03
CA GLY A 9 4.19 14.04 0.16
C GLY A 9 4.59 14.36 1.60
N THR A 10 3.70 15.02 2.35
CA THR A 10 3.90 15.31 3.78
C THR A 10 4.00 14.03 4.61
N PHE A 11 3.08 13.09 4.37
CA PHE A 11 3.08 11.76 4.99
C PHE A 11 4.38 10.99 4.66
N ALA A 12 4.80 10.97 3.39
CA ALA A 12 6.02 10.32 2.93
C ALA A 12 7.27 10.78 3.69
N LEU A 13 7.47 12.09 3.78
CA LEU A 13 8.63 12.67 4.45
C LEU A 13 8.61 12.38 5.95
N THR A 14 7.43 12.47 6.58
CA THR A 14 7.26 12.17 8.00
C THR A 14 7.57 10.70 8.29
N LEU A 15 7.05 9.78 7.48
CA LEU A 15 7.30 8.35 7.60
C LEU A 15 8.77 8.01 7.36
N LEU A 16 9.38 8.57 6.32
CA LEU A 16 10.80 8.35 6.01
C LEU A 16 11.70 8.81 7.15
N LYS A 17 11.43 9.98 7.74
CA LYS A 17 12.15 10.49 8.91
C LYS A 17 12.05 9.50 10.07
N LYS A 18 10.85 8.99 10.35
CA LYS A 18 10.61 8.02 11.43
C LYS A 18 11.33 6.69 11.21
N LEU A 19 11.37 6.19 9.98
CA LEU A 19 12.06 4.94 9.64
C LEU A 19 13.60 5.08 9.60
N GLY A 20 14.10 6.29 9.33
CA GLY A 20 15.53 6.61 9.33
C GLY A 20 16.09 6.99 10.71
N GLU A 21 15.24 7.36 11.67
CA GLU A 21 15.65 7.71 13.04
C GLU A 21 16.39 6.51 13.69
N GLY A 22 17.69 6.68 13.95
CA GLY A 22 18.53 5.67 14.61
C GLY A 22 18.91 4.47 13.75
N ASN A 23 18.70 4.51 12.42
CA ASN A 23 18.96 3.38 11.53
C ASN A 23 19.95 3.74 10.42
N SER A 24 21.06 3.00 10.33
CA SER A 24 22.07 3.15 9.27
C SER A 24 21.84 2.23 8.07
N LYS A 25 20.70 1.52 8.00
CA LYS A 25 20.36 0.62 6.90
C LYS A 25 19.66 1.37 5.76
N ASN A 26 19.66 0.78 4.59
CA ASN A 26 18.87 1.26 3.45
C ASN A 26 17.37 1.25 3.79
N VAL A 27 16.68 2.34 3.46
CA VAL A 27 15.22 2.46 3.59
C VAL A 27 14.63 2.65 2.21
N LEU A 28 13.68 1.79 1.85
CA LEU A 28 12.88 1.90 0.65
C LEU A 28 11.42 1.71 1.05
N ILE A 29 10.59 2.69 0.72
CA ILE A 29 9.15 2.69 1.01
C ILE A 29 8.37 3.21 -0.19
N ALA A 30 7.10 2.83 -0.27
CA ALA A 30 6.14 3.37 -1.21
C ALA A 30 5.01 4.08 -0.44
N PRO A 31 5.17 5.38 -0.14
CA PRO A 31 4.22 6.12 0.71
C PRO A 31 2.79 6.09 0.17
N LEU A 32 2.62 6.18 -1.16
CA LEU A 32 1.32 6.10 -1.81
C LEU A 32 0.61 4.77 -1.55
N SER A 33 1.38 3.68 -1.57
CA SER A 33 0.87 2.35 -1.32
C SER A 33 0.34 2.23 0.12
N ILE A 34 1.13 2.71 1.09
CA ILE A 34 0.74 2.71 2.51
C ILE A 34 -0.45 3.64 2.77
N SER A 35 -0.43 4.86 2.22
CA SER A 35 -1.51 5.82 2.41
C SER A 35 -2.83 5.34 1.79
N SER A 36 -2.78 4.68 0.62
CA SER A 36 -3.98 4.08 0.02
C SER A 36 -4.57 2.96 0.88
N ALA A 37 -3.73 2.10 1.47
CA ALA A 37 -4.19 1.04 2.37
C ALA A 37 -4.84 1.61 3.63
N LEU A 38 -4.23 2.63 4.23
CA LEU A 38 -4.79 3.29 5.41
C LEU A 38 -6.05 4.08 5.08
N ALA A 39 -6.15 4.67 3.89
CA ALA A 39 -7.35 5.37 3.44
C ALA A 39 -8.52 4.39 3.17
N MET A 40 -8.24 3.14 2.77
CA MET A 40 -9.28 2.08 2.75
C MET A 40 -9.84 1.80 4.14
N VAL A 41 -8.98 1.72 5.17
CA VAL A 41 -9.44 1.56 6.56
C VAL A 41 -10.26 2.77 7.01
N LEU A 42 -9.90 3.98 6.55
CA LEU A 42 -10.59 5.22 6.89
C LEU A 42 -12.06 5.23 6.43
N LEU A 43 -12.41 4.57 5.31
CA LEU A 43 -13.80 4.40 4.87
C LEU A 43 -14.71 3.82 5.98
N GLY A 44 -14.19 2.87 6.75
CA GLY A 44 -14.89 2.20 7.84
C GLY A 44 -14.70 2.85 9.22
N ALA A 45 -13.71 3.74 9.37
CA ALA A 45 -13.40 4.38 10.65
C ALA A 45 -14.39 5.51 10.98
N ARG A 46 -14.67 5.73 12.27
CA ARG A 46 -15.50 6.83 12.76
C ARG A 46 -14.89 7.46 14.01
N GLY A 47 -15.38 8.64 14.40
CA GLY A 47 -14.96 9.34 15.61
C GLY A 47 -13.45 9.58 15.68
N ASN A 48 -12.87 9.32 16.85
CA ASN A 48 -11.44 9.57 17.11
C ASN A 48 -10.52 8.73 16.23
N THR A 49 -10.92 7.50 15.87
CA THR A 49 -10.15 6.65 14.96
C THR A 49 -9.99 7.31 13.60
N ALA A 50 -11.09 7.78 13.01
CA ALA A 50 -11.04 8.49 11.74
C ALA A 50 -10.21 9.78 11.84
N ALA A 51 -10.39 10.56 12.91
CA ALA A 51 -9.67 11.82 13.11
C ALA A 51 -8.14 11.62 13.18
N GLN A 52 -7.67 10.62 13.94
CA GLN A 52 -6.24 10.31 14.04
C GLN A 52 -5.65 9.83 12.71
N MET A 53 -6.40 9.03 11.96
CA MET A 53 -5.99 8.58 10.62
C MET A 53 -5.87 9.75 9.64
N CYS A 54 -6.87 10.62 9.57
CA CYS A 54 -6.82 11.81 8.71
C CYS A 54 -5.66 12.73 9.07
N GLN A 55 -5.39 12.91 10.37
CA GLN A 55 -4.23 13.69 10.84
C GLN A 55 -2.90 13.04 10.41
N THR A 56 -2.74 11.74 10.65
CA THR A 56 -1.50 11.00 10.35
C THR A 56 -1.20 10.99 8.85
N LEU A 57 -2.22 10.82 8.02
CA LEU A 57 -2.12 10.85 6.56
C LEU A 57 -2.07 12.28 6.00
N SER A 58 -2.10 13.31 6.85
CA SER A 58 -2.14 14.72 6.46
C SER A 58 -3.34 15.11 5.59
N LEU A 59 -4.44 14.35 5.66
CA LEU A 59 -5.65 14.53 4.86
C LEU A 59 -6.53 15.69 5.35
N ASN A 60 -6.31 16.17 6.57
CA ASN A 60 -7.04 17.30 7.15
C ASN A 60 -6.88 18.60 6.33
N LYS A 61 -5.78 18.73 5.57
CA LYS A 61 -5.51 19.88 4.70
C LYS A 61 -6.23 19.79 3.35
N SER A 62 -6.53 18.57 2.89
CA SER A 62 -7.27 18.31 1.65
C SER A 62 -8.79 18.50 1.79
N SER A 63 -9.32 18.49 3.02
CA SER A 63 -10.75 18.69 3.31
C SER A 63 -11.28 20.09 2.98
N GLY A 64 -10.40 21.06 2.70
CA GLY A 64 -10.79 22.43 2.31
C GLY A 64 -11.13 22.61 0.82
N GLY A 65 -10.86 21.61 -0.03
CA GLY A 65 -11.00 21.70 -1.49
C GLY A 65 -12.29 21.12 -2.08
N GLY A 66 -13.20 20.58 -1.27
CA GLY A 66 -14.50 20.06 -1.72
C GLY A 66 -14.48 18.68 -2.40
N GLU A 67 -13.31 18.14 -2.75
CA GLU A 67 -13.18 16.81 -3.35
C GLU A 67 -13.05 15.72 -2.26
N ASP A 68 -13.86 14.66 -2.39
CA ASP A 68 -13.81 13.51 -1.50
C ASP A 68 -12.44 12.82 -1.59
N VAL A 69 -11.81 12.55 -0.44
CA VAL A 69 -10.45 11.97 -0.40
C VAL A 69 -10.38 10.60 -1.08
N HIS A 70 -11.44 9.81 -1.01
CA HIS A 70 -11.51 8.49 -1.61
C HIS A 70 -11.66 8.60 -3.13
N GLN A 71 -12.38 9.61 -3.62
CA GLN A 71 -12.40 9.95 -5.05
C GLN A 71 -11.01 10.33 -5.57
N GLY A 72 -10.25 11.10 -4.79
CA GLY A 72 -8.86 11.42 -5.13
C GLY A 72 -7.98 10.17 -5.23
N PHE A 73 -8.11 9.23 -4.29
CA PHE A 73 -7.41 7.95 -4.37
C PHE A 73 -7.85 7.10 -5.57
N GLN A 74 -9.14 7.12 -5.92
CA GLN A 74 -9.65 6.41 -7.10
C GLN A 74 -8.97 6.91 -8.37
N ASN A 75 -8.97 8.24 -8.59
CA ASN A 75 -8.36 8.86 -9.75
C ASN A 75 -6.87 8.52 -9.83
N LEU A 76 -6.17 8.61 -8.69
CA LEU A 76 -4.74 8.33 -8.61
C LEU A 76 -4.41 6.86 -8.87
N LEU A 77 -5.19 5.92 -8.31
CA LEU A 77 -4.97 4.48 -8.54
C LEU A 77 -5.31 4.08 -9.98
N CYS A 78 -6.31 4.71 -10.60
CA CYS A 78 -6.59 4.55 -12.03
C CYS A 78 -5.38 4.98 -12.88
N GLU A 79 -4.77 6.14 -12.60
CA GLU A 79 -3.59 6.61 -13.32
C GLU A 79 -2.35 5.75 -13.07
N VAL A 80 -2.15 5.28 -11.83
CA VAL A 80 -1.01 4.44 -11.44
C VAL A 80 -1.08 3.04 -12.08
N ASN A 81 -2.27 2.47 -12.24
CA ASN A 81 -2.47 1.13 -12.82
C ASN A 81 -2.64 1.13 -14.34
N ARG A 82 -2.35 2.25 -15.02
CA ARG A 82 -2.40 2.34 -16.48
C ARG A 82 -1.47 1.35 -17.16
N THR A 83 -2.01 0.61 -18.12
CA THR A 83 -1.28 -0.39 -18.90
C THR A 83 -0.67 0.16 -20.18
N ASP A 84 -1.06 1.35 -20.60
CA ASP A 84 -0.61 2.03 -21.82
C ASP A 84 0.65 2.89 -21.62
N THR A 85 1.54 2.45 -20.72
CA THR A 85 2.76 3.20 -20.36
C THR A 85 4.03 2.49 -20.83
N ARG A 86 5.15 3.23 -20.92
CA ARG A 86 6.47 2.67 -21.32
C ARG A 86 7.20 1.96 -20.17
N TYR A 87 6.59 1.94 -18.99
CA TYR A 87 7.08 1.30 -17.79
C TYR A 87 6.01 0.33 -17.29
N LEU A 88 6.41 -0.55 -16.37
CA LEU A 88 5.48 -1.42 -15.67
C LEU A 88 5.31 -0.87 -14.25
N LEU A 89 4.12 -0.38 -13.95
CA LEU A 89 3.71 -0.01 -12.60
C LEU A 89 2.42 -0.77 -12.30
N ARG A 90 2.43 -1.54 -11.22
CA ARG A 90 1.26 -2.28 -10.76
C ARG A 90 1.08 -2.02 -9.28
N THR A 91 -0.12 -1.66 -8.89
CA THR A 91 -0.56 -1.71 -7.49
C THR A 91 -1.64 -2.78 -7.36
N ALA A 92 -1.62 -3.50 -6.25
CA ALA A 92 -2.62 -4.49 -5.91
C ALA A 92 -3.08 -4.26 -4.48
N ASN A 93 -4.37 -3.97 -4.34
CA ASN A 93 -5.06 -3.81 -3.07
C ASN A 93 -6.00 -4.99 -2.87
N ARG A 94 -5.99 -5.60 -1.68
CA ARG A 94 -7.00 -6.58 -1.29
C ARG A 94 -7.20 -6.54 0.22
N LEU A 95 -8.43 -6.84 0.63
CA LEU A 95 -8.80 -7.08 2.02
C LEU A 95 -9.06 -8.56 2.20
N PHE A 96 -8.52 -9.13 3.27
CA PHE A 96 -8.79 -10.50 3.67
C PHE A 96 -9.46 -10.48 5.05
N GLY A 97 -10.75 -10.75 5.10
CA GLY A 97 -11.54 -10.75 6.32
C GLY A 97 -11.74 -12.16 6.86
N GLU A 98 -11.85 -12.30 8.18
CA GLU A 98 -12.30 -13.56 8.78
C GLU A 98 -13.76 -13.84 8.39
N LYS A 99 -14.02 -15.02 7.83
CA LYS A 99 -15.32 -15.42 7.28
C LYS A 99 -16.47 -15.42 8.29
N THR A 100 -16.18 -15.51 9.59
CA THR A 100 -17.20 -15.45 10.64
C THR A 100 -17.73 -14.04 10.91
N TYR A 101 -17.08 -12.99 10.37
CA TYR A 101 -17.51 -11.60 10.52
C TYR A 101 -18.39 -11.15 9.35
N ASN A 102 -19.48 -10.46 9.70
CA ASN A 102 -20.36 -9.82 8.71
C ASN A 102 -19.88 -8.42 8.37
N PHE A 103 -19.09 -8.30 7.30
CA PHE A 103 -18.67 -6.99 6.78
C PHE A 103 -19.80 -6.32 5.99
N LEU A 104 -20.00 -5.02 6.21
CA LEU A 104 -21.04 -4.24 5.54
C LEU A 104 -20.84 -4.25 4.02
N SER A 105 -21.92 -4.51 3.27
CA SER A 105 -21.90 -4.48 1.81
C SER A 105 -21.46 -3.13 1.26
N SER A 106 -21.95 -2.03 1.86
CA SER A 106 -21.55 -0.66 1.49
C SER A 106 -20.05 -0.40 1.65
N PHE A 107 -19.41 -1.01 2.65
CA PHE A 107 -17.96 -0.92 2.84
C PHE A 107 -17.22 -1.72 1.74
N LYS A 108 -17.63 -2.96 1.48
CA LYS A 108 -17.07 -3.78 0.39
C LYS A 108 -17.19 -3.06 -0.96
N ASP A 109 -18.34 -2.48 -1.25
CA ASP A 109 -18.59 -1.71 -2.48
C ASP A 109 -17.72 -0.47 -2.58
N SER A 110 -17.58 0.29 -1.48
CA SER A 110 -16.72 1.48 -1.45
C SER A 110 -15.24 1.12 -1.68
N CYS A 111 -14.74 0.04 -1.08
CA CYS A 111 -13.37 -0.45 -1.33
C CYS A 111 -13.17 -0.83 -2.80
N ARG A 112 -14.15 -1.50 -3.41
CA ARG A 112 -14.09 -1.87 -4.84
C ARG A 112 -14.09 -0.63 -5.73
N ILE A 113 -14.98 0.32 -5.48
CA ILE A 113 -15.15 1.53 -6.30
C ILE A 113 -13.92 2.43 -6.20
N PHE A 114 -13.50 2.80 -4.98
CA PHE A 114 -12.48 3.82 -4.78
C PHE A 114 -11.04 3.27 -4.83
N TYR A 115 -10.84 1.98 -4.52
CA TYR A 115 -9.49 1.43 -4.34
C TYR A 115 -9.17 0.24 -5.23
N GLN A 116 -10.13 -0.18 -6.09
CA GLN A 116 -10.02 -1.38 -6.92
C GLN A 116 -9.70 -2.62 -6.07
N ALA A 117 -10.20 -2.63 -4.82
CA ALA A 117 -9.86 -3.61 -3.81
C ALA A 117 -11.08 -4.49 -3.51
N GLU A 118 -10.95 -5.78 -3.77
CA GLU A 118 -11.94 -6.76 -3.36
C GLU A 118 -11.70 -7.20 -1.91
N MET A 119 -12.79 -7.64 -1.26
CA MET A 119 -12.70 -8.35 0.00
C MET A 119 -12.89 -9.84 -0.23
N GLU A 120 -11.92 -10.61 0.24
CA GLU A 120 -11.95 -12.06 0.26
C GLU A 120 -12.12 -12.55 1.70
N GLU A 121 -12.96 -13.56 1.91
CA GLU A 121 -13.22 -14.12 3.23
C GLU A 121 -12.38 -15.38 3.43
N LEU A 122 -11.55 -15.40 4.47
CA LEU A 122 -10.65 -16.50 4.82
C LEU A 122 -11.00 -17.06 6.20
N ASP A 123 -10.47 -18.25 6.51
CA ASP A 123 -10.64 -18.91 7.80
C ASP A 123 -9.36 -18.73 8.63
N PHE A 124 -9.17 -17.55 9.19
CA PHE A 124 -8.08 -17.27 10.11
C PHE A 124 -8.23 -18.05 11.41
N LEU A 125 -9.46 -18.32 11.88
CA LEU A 125 -9.72 -19.01 13.13
C LEU A 125 -9.27 -20.48 13.11
N SER A 126 -9.63 -21.22 12.06
CA SER A 126 -9.42 -22.68 11.97
C SER A 126 -8.33 -23.06 10.97
N ALA A 127 -8.01 -22.21 10.00
CA ALA A 127 -7.02 -22.45 8.95
C ALA A 127 -6.02 -21.30 8.82
N THR A 128 -5.50 -20.82 9.95
CA THR A 128 -4.62 -19.64 10.03
C THR A 128 -3.42 -19.70 9.08
N GLU A 129 -2.64 -20.79 9.11
CA GLU A 129 -1.43 -20.91 8.29
C GLU A 129 -1.73 -21.04 6.80
N GLU A 130 -2.82 -21.72 6.44
CA GLU A 130 -3.25 -21.81 5.04
C GLU A 130 -3.74 -20.45 4.53
N SER A 131 -4.49 -19.70 5.35
CA SER A 131 -4.89 -18.32 5.05
C SER A 131 -3.68 -17.40 4.87
N ARG A 132 -2.65 -17.51 5.74
CA ARG A 132 -1.40 -16.73 5.62
C ARG A 132 -0.65 -17.07 4.32
N LYS A 133 -0.50 -18.35 4.00
CA LYS A 133 0.16 -18.80 2.76
C LYS A 133 -0.60 -18.36 1.51
N HIS A 134 -1.93 -18.41 1.56
CA HIS A 134 -2.79 -17.92 0.47
C HIS A 134 -2.55 -16.43 0.19
N ILE A 135 -2.53 -15.61 1.25
CA ILE A 135 -2.24 -14.17 1.12
C ILE A 135 -0.85 -13.94 0.51
N ASN A 136 0.18 -14.64 1.00
CA ASN A 136 1.54 -14.53 0.45
C ASN A 136 1.63 -14.96 -1.01
N THR A 137 0.92 -16.03 -1.40
CA THR A 137 0.86 -16.51 -2.79
C THR A 137 0.22 -15.45 -3.69
N TRP A 138 -0.90 -14.88 -3.27
CA TRP A 138 -1.56 -13.80 -3.98
C TRP A 138 -0.65 -12.57 -4.15
N VAL A 139 0.07 -12.17 -3.10
CA VAL A 139 1.05 -11.05 -3.17
C VAL A 139 2.18 -11.37 -4.15
N ALA A 140 2.71 -12.59 -4.12
CA ALA A 140 3.76 -13.02 -5.03
C ALA A 140 3.32 -12.94 -6.49
N GLU A 141 2.11 -13.41 -6.81
CA GLU A 141 1.54 -13.32 -8.17
C GLU A 141 1.40 -11.86 -8.62
N LYS A 142 0.89 -10.97 -7.76
CA LYS A 142 0.70 -9.56 -8.10
C LYS A 142 1.99 -8.76 -8.23
N THR A 143 3.11 -9.29 -7.72
CA THR A 143 4.40 -8.62 -7.69
C THR A 143 5.46 -9.32 -8.55
N GLU A 144 5.05 -10.13 -9.53
CA GLU A 144 5.97 -10.86 -10.43
C GLU A 144 6.98 -11.74 -9.64
N GLY A 145 6.50 -12.32 -8.53
CA GLY A 145 7.25 -13.17 -7.62
C GLY A 145 8.35 -12.45 -6.83
N LYS A 146 8.35 -11.11 -6.78
CA LYS A 146 9.37 -10.30 -6.08
C LYS A 146 9.10 -10.17 -4.59
N ILE A 147 7.84 -10.20 -4.16
CA ILE A 147 7.45 -10.19 -2.75
C ILE A 147 6.79 -11.54 -2.45
N ARG A 148 7.51 -12.45 -1.78
CA ARG A 148 7.02 -13.82 -1.53
C ARG A 148 6.51 -14.02 -0.12
N ASP A 149 7.22 -13.47 0.87
CA ASP A 149 6.93 -13.66 2.28
C ASP A 149 6.58 -12.32 2.93
N LEU A 150 5.50 -11.68 2.45
CA LEU A 150 5.03 -10.42 3.03
C LEU A 150 4.63 -10.62 4.50
N LEU A 151 3.85 -11.67 4.75
CA LEU A 151 3.43 -12.09 6.08
C LEU A 151 4.36 -13.18 6.59
N SER A 152 5.19 -12.84 7.57
CA SER A 152 6.07 -13.79 8.25
C SER A 152 5.27 -14.82 9.04
N ALA A 153 5.90 -15.95 9.37
CA ALA A 153 5.30 -16.91 10.30
C ALA A 153 4.82 -16.20 11.59
N ASN A 154 3.66 -16.60 12.09
CA ASN A 154 3.02 -16.03 13.28
C ASN A 154 2.55 -14.57 13.17
N SER A 155 2.60 -13.92 12.00
CA SER A 155 2.03 -12.57 11.82
C SER A 155 0.51 -12.55 11.71
N VAL A 156 -0.09 -13.71 11.42
CA VAL A 156 -1.52 -13.98 11.42
C VAL A 156 -1.77 -15.06 12.46
N TYR A 157 -2.82 -14.89 13.26
CA TYR A 157 -3.19 -15.79 14.36
C TYR A 157 -4.73 -15.92 14.45
N PRO A 158 -5.29 -16.90 15.17
CA PRO A 158 -6.73 -17.20 15.16
C PRO A 158 -7.67 -16.03 15.51
N MET A 159 -7.19 -15.00 16.21
CA MET A 159 -7.97 -13.79 16.52
C MET A 159 -7.85 -12.69 15.45
N THR A 160 -7.19 -12.95 14.33
CA THR A 160 -7.06 -12.00 13.22
C THR A 160 -8.42 -11.80 12.56
N CYS A 161 -8.96 -10.59 12.60
CA CYS A 161 -10.26 -10.28 12.01
C CYS A 161 -10.16 -9.80 10.56
N LEU A 162 -9.09 -9.06 10.24
CA LEU A 162 -8.92 -8.39 8.95
C LEU A 162 -7.44 -8.17 8.67
N VAL A 163 -6.99 -8.53 7.47
CA VAL A 163 -5.67 -8.20 6.94
C VAL A 163 -5.86 -7.33 5.70
N LEU A 164 -5.28 -6.13 5.72
CA LEU A 164 -5.21 -5.28 4.53
C LEU A 164 -3.87 -5.44 3.87
N VAL A 165 -3.90 -5.73 2.58
CA VAL A 165 -2.70 -5.93 1.78
C VAL A 165 -2.69 -4.88 0.67
N ASN A 166 -1.62 -4.10 0.66
CA ASN A 166 -1.23 -3.33 -0.50
C ASN A 166 0.15 -3.81 -0.96
N ALA A 167 0.28 -4.08 -2.25
CA ALA A 167 1.55 -4.36 -2.89
C ALA A 167 1.75 -3.41 -4.08
N ILE A 168 2.98 -2.98 -4.30
CA ILE A 168 3.37 -2.14 -5.44
C ILE A 168 4.61 -2.72 -6.11
N TYR A 169 4.58 -2.77 -7.44
CA TYR A 169 5.68 -3.23 -8.27
C TYR A 169 5.96 -2.21 -9.36
N PHE A 170 7.21 -1.75 -9.43
CA PHE A 170 7.68 -0.81 -10.44
C PHE A 170 8.88 -1.37 -11.19
N LYS A 171 8.83 -1.30 -12.52
CA LYS A 171 9.93 -1.62 -13.42
C LYS A 171 9.87 -0.69 -14.64
N GLY A 172 10.75 0.30 -14.67
CA GLY A 172 10.88 1.24 -15.79
C GLY A 172 12.17 1.05 -16.56
N ASN A 173 12.14 1.45 -17.83
CA ASN A 173 13.37 1.73 -18.58
C ASN A 173 13.77 3.18 -18.34
N TRP A 174 15.08 3.43 -18.20
CA TRP A 174 15.59 4.79 -18.24
C TRP A 174 15.30 5.42 -19.60
N ASP A 175 14.93 6.70 -19.60
CA ASP A 175 14.79 7.48 -20.84
C ASP A 175 16.12 7.54 -21.62
N LYS A 176 17.23 7.67 -20.89
CA LYS A 176 18.60 7.52 -21.40
C LYS A 176 19.28 6.37 -20.67
N GLN A 177 19.41 5.23 -21.33
CA GLN A 177 20.00 4.03 -20.71
C GLN A 177 21.51 4.15 -20.54
N PHE A 178 22.02 3.55 -19.48
CA PHE A 178 23.46 3.42 -19.25
C PHE A 178 24.04 2.37 -20.20
N TYR A 179 25.16 2.70 -20.85
CA TYR A 179 25.92 1.71 -21.63
C TYR A 179 26.60 0.70 -20.71
N LYS A 180 26.24 -0.58 -20.84
CA LYS A 180 26.78 -1.67 -20.02
C LYS A 180 28.31 -1.73 -20.03
N VAL A 181 28.95 -1.40 -21.15
CA VAL A 181 30.41 -1.37 -21.30
C VAL A 181 31.11 -0.33 -20.42
N HIS A 182 30.37 0.65 -19.90
CA HIS A 182 30.89 1.65 -18.97
C HIS A 182 30.67 1.28 -17.50
N THR A 183 29.86 0.26 -17.21
CA THR A 183 29.68 -0.25 -15.84
C THR A 183 30.91 -1.06 -15.42
N LYS A 184 31.60 -0.59 -14.38
CA LYS A 184 32.80 -1.22 -13.83
C LYS A 184 32.77 -1.12 -12.30
N GLU A 185 33.44 -2.05 -11.63
CA GLU A 185 33.61 -2.01 -10.19
C GLU A 185 34.32 -0.71 -9.76
N ARG A 186 33.78 -0.05 -8.74
CA ARG A 186 34.31 1.19 -8.17
C ARG A 186 34.07 1.20 -6.66
N PRO A 187 34.94 1.84 -5.87
CA PRO A 187 34.69 2.05 -4.44
C PRO A 187 33.40 2.86 -4.21
N PHE A 188 32.59 2.45 -3.24
CA PHE A 188 31.44 3.23 -2.74
C PHE A 188 31.65 3.52 -1.26
N GLN A 189 31.73 4.80 -0.90
CA GLN A 189 31.96 5.22 0.47
C GLN A 189 30.64 5.22 1.26
N VAL A 190 30.48 4.27 2.18
CA VAL A 190 29.25 4.08 2.98
C VAL A 190 29.23 5.00 4.22
N SER A 191 30.40 5.35 4.76
CA SER A 191 30.55 6.28 5.88
C SER A 191 31.76 7.19 5.68
N LYS A 192 31.79 8.33 6.39
CA LYS A 192 33.00 9.15 6.50
C LYS A 192 34.15 8.37 7.11
#